data_AF-Q31BE6-F1
#
_entry.id   AF-Q31BE6-F1
#
_cell.length_a   1.000
_cell.length_b   1.000
_cell.length_c   1.000
_cell.angle_alpha   90.00
_cell.angle_beta   90.00
_cell.angle_gamma   90.00
#
_symmetry.space_group_name_H-M   'P 1'
#
loop_
_entity.id
_entity.type
_entity.pdbx_description
1 polymer ?
#
loop_
_entity_poly.entity_id
_entity_poly.type
_entity_poly.pdbx_seq_one_letter_code
_entity_poly.pdbx_strand_id
1 'polypeptide(L)' 'MKDKLYDNADSFAMSFDEEWKNIDCEDSLLKIDKVLELLSEHPFLVSDPENARKIAQFRIFSLKKFQ' A
#
# COMPACT_ATOMS: atom_id res chain seq x y z
N MET A 1 -11.56 6.42 12.08
CA MET A 1 -12.69 5.93 11.26
C MET A 1 -12.22 4.62 10.67
N LYS A 2 -12.58 3.48 11.28
CA LYS A 2 -11.96 2.18 11.00
C LYS A 2 -12.88 1.31 10.14
N ASP A 3 -13.70 1.92 9.30
CA ASP A 3 -15.02 1.32 9.08
C ASP A 3 -15.33 0.84 7.67
N LYS A 4 -14.54 1.16 6.64
CA LYS A 4 -14.82 0.61 5.30
C LYS A 4 -13.54 0.39 4.50
N LEU A 5 -12.97 -0.79 4.64
CA LEU A 5 -12.06 -1.33 3.66
C LEU A 5 -12.90 -1.88 2.50
N TYR A 6 -12.65 -1.39 1.29
CA TYR A 6 -13.33 -1.85 0.09
C TYR A 6 -12.37 -2.66 -0.79
N ASP A 7 -12.92 -3.62 -1.51
CA ASP A 7 -12.21 -4.35 -2.55
C ASP A 7 -12.02 -3.46 -3.79
N ASN A 8 -11.23 -2.40 -3.66
CA ASN A 8 -10.83 -1.54 -4.77
C ASN A 8 -9.47 -0.87 -4.53
N ALA A 9 -8.89 -0.41 -5.64
CA ALA A 9 -7.60 0.25 -5.70
C ALA A 9 -7.52 1.51 -4.83
N ASP A 10 -8.58 2.33 -4.81
CA ASP A 10 -8.59 3.59 -4.06
C ASP A 10 -8.53 3.36 -2.54
N SER A 11 -9.36 2.44 -2.02
CA SER A 11 -9.34 2.04 -0.61
C SER A 11 -7.99 1.45 -0.21
N PHE A 12 -7.41 0.62 -1.09
CA PHE A 12 -6.08 0.07 -0.86
C PHE A 12 -5.01 1.17 -0.83
N ALA A 13 -5.02 2.10 -1.79
CA ALA A 13 -4.04 3.17 -1.86
C ALA A 13 -4.09 4.09 -0.63
N MET A 14 -5.28 4.39 -0.10
CA MET A 14 -5.44 5.14 1.14
C MET A 14 -4.80 4.43 2.34
N SER A 15 -5.08 3.13 2.50
CA SER A 15 -4.52 2.31 3.58
C SER A 15 -3.00 2.16 3.44
N PHE A 16 -2.52 1.99 2.21
CA PHE A 16 -1.10 1.91 1.89
C PHE A 16 -0.35 3.19 2.26
N ASP A 17 -0.87 4.36 1.88
CA ASP A 17 -0.21 5.64 2.18
C ASP A 17 -0.17 5.95 3.69
N GLU A 18 -1.18 5.49 4.45
CA GLU A 18 -1.22 5.61 5.91
C GLU A 18 -0.10 4.78 6.54
N GLU A 19 -0.05 3.49 6.24
CA GLU A 19 0.96 2.57 6.78
C GLU A 19 2.37 2.90 6.30
N TRP A 20 2.52 3.38 5.05
CA TRP A 20 3.80 3.82 4.51
C TRP A 20 4.45 4.93 5.35
N LYS A 21 3.67 5.83 5.94
CA LYS A 21 4.20 6.90 6.80
C LYS A 21 4.61 6.38 8.19
N ASN A 22 4.02 5.28 8.64
CA ASN A 22 4.27 4.69 9.95
C ASN A 22 5.51 3.79 9.99
N ILE A 23 5.98 3.30 8.85
CA ILE A 23 7.18 2.46 8.76
C ILE A 23 8.42 3.31 8.47
N ASP A 24 9.40 3.29 9.37
CA ASP A 24 10.73 3.81 9.08
C ASP A 24 11.59 2.72 8.40
N CYS A 25 11.94 2.94 7.13
CA CYS A 25 12.77 2.03 6.35
C CYS A 25 13.33 2.75 5.12
N GLU A 26 14.65 2.69 4.94
CA GLU A 26 15.37 3.37 3.85
C GLU A 26 15.19 2.66 2.50
N ASP A 27 15.11 1.33 2.50
CA ASP A 27 14.92 0.56 1.27
C ASP A 27 13.44 0.54 0.88
N SER A 28 13.14 1.17 -0.26
CA SER A 28 11.76 1.33 -0.73
C SER A 28 11.09 -0.01 -1.08
N LEU A 29 11.83 -1.01 -1.56
CA LEU A 29 11.27 -2.30 -1.93
C LEU A 29 10.94 -3.12 -0.68
N LEU A 30 11.87 -3.18 0.28
CA LEU A 30 11.64 -3.84 1.56
C LEU A 30 10.50 -3.17 2.34
N LYS A 31 10.41 -1.84 2.27
CA LYS A 31 9.31 -1.10 2.90
C LYS A 31 7.96 -1.44 2.26
N ILE A 32 7.89 -1.62 0.94
CA ILE A 32 6.66 -2.07 0.26
C ILE A 32 6.24 -3.43 0.80
N ASP A 33 7.15 -4.41 0.86
CA ASP A 33 6.82 -5.75 1.34
C ASP A 33 6.30 -5.72 2.80
N LYS A 34 6.88 -4.88 3.66
CA LYS A 34 6.39 -4.68 5.04
C LYS A 34 4.99 -4.06 5.10
N VAL A 35 4.72 -3.04 4.29
CA VAL A 35 3.37 -2.44 4.25
C VAL A 35 2.33 -3.45 3.74
N LEU A 36 2.68 -4.24 2.72
CA LEU A 36 1.80 -5.29 2.21
C LEU A 36 1.52 -6.37 3.27
N GLU A 37 2.51 -6.71 4.10
CA GLU A 37 2.32 -7.64 5.23
C GLU A 37 1.33 -7.09 6.27
N LEU A 38 1.44 -5.80 6.63
CA LEU A 38 0.50 -5.12 7.53
C LEU A 38 -0.92 -5.05 6.93
N LEU A 39 -1.02 -4.93 5.60
CA LEU A 39 -2.28 -4.88 4.87
C LEU A 39 -2.76 -6.25 4.39
N SER A 40 -2.19 -7.35 4.88
CA SER A 40 -2.49 -8.73 4.44
C SER A 40 -3.98 -9.09 4.49
N GLU A 41 -4.76 -8.45 5.35
CA GLU A 41 -6.21 -8.63 5.49
C GLU A 41 -7.04 -7.63 4.65
N HIS A 42 -6.41 -6.71 3.91
CA HIS A 42 -7.11 -5.74 3.08
C HIS A 42 -7.82 -6.48 1.92
N PRO A 43 -9.13 -6.29 1.72
CA PRO A 43 -9.92 -7.06 0.75
C PRO A 43 -9.34 -7.01 -0.66
N PHE A 44 -8.87 -5.84 -1.11
CA PHE A 44 -8.20 -5.70 -2.40
C PHE A 44 -6.87 -6.46 -2.52
N LEU A 45 -6.08 -6.54 -1.45
CA LEU A 45 -4.82 -7.30 -1.47
C LEU A 45 -5.09 -8.81 -1.51
N VAL A 46 -6.15 -9.25 -0.82
CA VAL A 46 -6.60 -10.65 -0.84
C VAL A 46 -7.18 -11.03 -2.21
N SER A 47 -7.97 -10.15 -2.81
CA SER A 47 -8.67 -10.36 -4.08
C SER A 47 -7.71 -10.30 -5.29
N ASP A 48 -6.80 -9.32 -5.32
CA ASP A 48 -5.87 -9.11 -6.43
C ASP A 48 -4.46 -8.69 -5.95
N PRO A 49 -3.67 -9.65 -5.43
CA PRO A 49 -2.36 -9.35 -4.84
C PRO A 49 -1.34 -8.84 -5.86
N GLU A 50 -1.40 -9.31 -7.10
CA GLU A 50 -0.52 -8.84 -8.17
C GLU A 50 -0.77 -7.37 -8.49
N ASN A 51 -2.03 -6.96 -8.62
CA ASN A 51 -2.36 -5.57 -8.91
C ASN A 51 -2.14 -4.66 -7.69
N ALA A 52 -2.41 -5.14 -6.47
CA ALA A 52 -2.08 -4.41 -5.25
C ALA A 52 -0.58 -4.08 -5.17
N ARG A 53 0.30 -5.04 -5.52
CA ARG A 53 1.76 -4.78 -5.58
C ARG A 53 2.12 -3.75 -6.65
N LYS A 54 1.51 -3.80 -7.84
CA LYS A 54 1.73 -2.80 -8.91
C LYS A 54 1.30 -1.40 -8.46
N ILE A 55 0.17 -1.29 -7.77
CA ILE A 55 -0.31 -0.01 -7.20
C ILE A 55 0.67 0.50 -6.16
N ALA A 56 1.10 -0.34 -5.21
CA ALA A 56 2.09 0.05 -4.20
C ALA A 56 3.38 0.60 -4.85
N GLN A 57 3.93 -0.12 -5.83
CA GLN A 57 5.10 0.34 -6.60
C GLN A 57 4.85 1.69 -7.31
N PHE A 58 3.68 1.85 -7.93
CA PHE A 58 3.29 3.09 -8.60
C PHE A 58 3.14 4.27 -7.63
N ARG A 59 2.56 4.05 -6.44
CA ARG A 59 2.44 5.07 -5.39
C ARG A 59 3.81 5.60 -5.00
N ILE A 60 4.77 4.71 -4.74
CA ILE A 60 6.12 5.11 -4.35
C ILE A 60 6.85 5.83 -5.47
N PHE A 61 6.74 5.33 -6.71
CA PHE A 61 7.32 6.01 -7.87
C PHE A 61 6.75 7.42 -8.04
N SER A 62 5.43 7.57 -7.91
CA SER A 62 4.74 8.85 -8.01
C SER A 62 5.17 9.80 -6.88
N LEU A 63 5.27 9.34 -5.63
CA LEU A 63 5.73 10.14 -4.49
C LEU A 63 7.16 10.69 -4.71
N LYS A 64 8.08 9.87 -5.24
CA LYS A 64 9.45 10.29 -5.55
C LYS A 64 9.52 11.35 -6.66
N LYS A 65 8.54 11.38 -7.57
CA LYS A 65 8.49 12.34 -8.68
C LYS A 65 8.10 13.75 -8.24
N PHE A 66 7.42 13.88 -7.09
CA PHE A 66 6.90 15.16 -6.58
C PHE A 66 7.60 15.63 -5.28
N GLN A 67 8.69 14.96 -4.88
CA GLN A 67 9.67 15.47 -3.91
C GLN A 67 10.80 16.21 -4.64
#